data_AF-A0A8T2ENA0-F1
#
_entry.id   AF-A0A8T2ENA0-F1
#
_cell.length_a   1.000
_cell.length_b   1.000
_cell.length_c   1.000
_cell.angle_alpha   90.00
_cell.angle_beta   90.00
_cell.angle_gamma   90.00
#
_symmetry.space_group_name_H-M   'P 1'
#
loop_
_entity.id
_entity.type
_entity.pdbx_description
1 polymer ?
#
loop_
_entity_poly.entity_id
_entity_poly.type
_entity_poly.pdbx_seq_one_letter_code
_entity_poly.pdbx_strand_id
1 'polypeptide(L)'
;MTDLQMEVEVDTNSSLQESLPKPQVMYRCKKCRRIVAIEENIVPHEPGKGEECFAWKKRSGNSEQVQCSSIFVEPMKWMQTIHDGMVEEKLLCFGCNGRLGYFNWAGMQCSCGAWVNPAFQLNKSRIDECKSEPNPNLNMET
;
A
#
# COMPACT_ATOMS: atom_id res chain seq x y z
N MET A 1 -5.05 50.63 -24.23
CA MET A 1 -3.71 50.13 -23.85
C MET A 1 -3.83 48.63 -23.89
N THR A 2 -3.18 48.07 -24.89
CA THR A 2 -3.44 46.76 -25.51
C THR A 2 -3.10 45.59 -24.60
N ASP A 3 -3.97 44.59 -24.63
CA ASP A 3 -3.76 43.20 -24.19
C ASP A 3 -2.35 42.70 -24.51
N LEU A 4 -1.68 42.16 -23.50
CA LEU A 4 -0.52 41.28 -23.66
C LEU A 4 -1.03 39.84 -23.58
N GLN A 5 -1.51 39.34 -24.72
CA GLN A 5 -1.41 37.91 -25.03
C GLN A 5 0.08 37.54 -25.10
N MET A 6 0.48 36.47 -24.42
CA MET A 6 1.73 35.77 -24.70
C MET A 6 1.38 34.37 -25.21
N GLU A 7 1.92 34.09 -26.40
CA GLU A 7 1.63 32.98 -27.29
C GLU A 7 2.17 31.64 -26.76
N VAL A 8 1.51 30.59 -27.23
CA VAL A 8 1.87 29.17 -27.09
C VAL A 8 3.15 28.87 -27.87
N GLU A 9 4.12 28.20 -27.22
CA GLU A 9 5.11 27.38 -27.93
C GLU A 9 4.83 25.90 -27.64
N VAL A 10 4.40 25.21 -28.70
CA VAL A 10 4.26 23.76 -28.79
C VAL A 10 5.64 23.20 -29.13
N ASP A 11 6.20 22.40 -28.24
CA ASP A 11 7.18 21.38 -28.65
C ASP A 11 6.63 19.99 -28.35
N THR A 12 6.04 19.45 -29.41
CA THR A 12 5.87 18.02 -29.65
C THR A 12 7.21 17.30 -29.58
N ASN A 13 7.42 16.42 -28.61
CA ASN A 13 8.09 15.16 -28.89
C ASN A 13 7.72 14.05 -27.90
N SER A 14 6.75 13.24 -28.33
CA SER A 14 6.82 11.78 -28.37
C SER A 14 7.56 11.07 -27.23
N SER A 15 6.79 10.62 -26.23
CA SER A 15 6.90 9.24 -25.80
C SER A 15 5.66 8.87 -25.00
N LEU A 16 4.64 8.40 -25.73
CA LEU A 16 3.76 7.38 -25.18
C LEU A 16 4.64 6.16 -24.92
N GLN A 17 5.32 6.14 -23.77
CA GLN A 17 5.88 4.90 -23.26
C GLN A 17 4.68 4.07 -22.83
N GLU A 18 4.14 3.29 -23.77
CA GLU A 18 3.38 2.10 -23.43
C GLU A 18 4.31 1.23 -22.59
N SER A 19 4.24 1.43 -21.27
CA SER A 19 4.97 0.61 -20.33
C SER A 19 4.43 -0.80 -20.53
N LEU A 20 5.31 -1.71 -20.98
CA LEU A 20 5.07 -3.15 -20.97
C LEU A 20 4.26 -3.51 -19.72
N PRO A 21 3.15 -4.26 -19.84
CA PRO A 21 2.31 -4.57 -18.70
C PRO A 21 3.18 -5.26 -17.65
N LYS A 22 3.43 -4.57 -16.53
CA LYS A 22 4.20 -5.13 -15.43
C LYS A 22 3.34 -6.20 -14.75
N PRO A 23 3.93 -7.28 -14.24
CA PRO A 23 3.19 -8.24 -13.42
C PRO A 23 2.53 -7.49 -12.27
N GLN A 24 1.21 -7.56 -12.17
CA GLN A 24 0.45 -6.82 -11.16
C GLN A 24 0.28 -7.71 -9.94
N VAL A 25 0.84 -7.28 -8.80
CA VAL A 25 0.59 -7.94 -7.52
C VAL A 25 -0.71 -7.41 -6.90
N MET A 26 -1.58 -8.34 -6.50
CA MET A 26 -2.87 -8.04 -5.87
C MET A 26 -3.00 -8.78 -4.54
N TYR A 27 -3.60 -8.12 -3.56
CA TYR A 27 -3.87 -8.68 -2.25
C TYR A 27 -5.36 -9.00 -2.11
N ARG A 28 -5.67 -10.24 -1.74
CA ARG A 28 -7.04 -10.74 -1.64
C ARG A 28 -7.35 -11.14 -0.21
N CYS A 29 -8.57 -10.89 0.27
CA CYS A 29 -9.02 -11.41 1.55
C CYS A 29 -8.97 -12.95 1.52
N LYS A 30 -8.32 -13.57 2.51
CA LYS A 30 -8.22 -15.04 2.61
C LYS A 30 -9.59 -15.73 2.73
N LYS A 31 -10.57 -15.05 3.36
CA LYS A 31 -11.90 -15.63 3.62
C LYS A 31 -12.79 -15.64 2.38
N CYS A 32 -12.88 -14.52 1.65
CA CYS A 32 -13.82 -14.38 0.53
C CYS A 32 -13.18 -14.11 -0.83
N ARG A 33 -11.84 -14.09 -0.91
CA ARG A 33 -11.05 -13.90 -2.14
C ARG A 33 -11.24 -12.55 -2.86
N ARG A 34 -11.99 -11.62 -2.26
CA ARG A 34 -12.16 -10.25 -2.78
C ARG A 34 -10.83 -9.49 -2.72
N ILE A 35 -10.50 -8.76 -3.77
CA ILE A 35 -9.32 -7.90 -3.84
C ILE A 35 -9.50 -6.76 -2.84
N VAL A 36 -8.49 -6.53 -2.00
CA VAL A 36 -8.53 -5.53 -0.92
C VAL A 36 -7.43 -4.48 -1.05
N ALA A 37 -6.37 -4.75 -1.82
CA ALA A 37 -5.32 -3.80 -2.19
C ALA A 37 -4.59 -4.30 -3.44
N ILE A 38 -3.90 -3.40 -4.14
CA ILE A 38 -2.91 -3.72 -5.17
C ILE A 38 -1.53 -3.22 -4.76
N GLU A 39 -0.49 -3.64 -5.46
CA GLU A 39 0.91 -3.23 -5.20
C GLU A 39 1.08 -1.71 -5.13
N GLU A 40 0.40 -0.97 -6.00
CA GLU A 40 0.44 0.50 -6.05
C GLU A 40 -0.10 1.15 -4.78
N ASN A 41 -0.93 0.45 -4.00
CA ASN A 41 -1.42 0.97 -2.73
C ASN A 41 -0.43 0.77 -1.59
N ILE A 42 0.65 0.00 -1.77
CA ILE A 42 1.56 -0.36 -0.69
C ILE A 42 2.41 0.84 -0.30
N VAL A 43 2.43 1.14 0.99
CA VAL A 43 3.35 2.10 1.59
C VAL A 43 4.58 1.34 2.08
N PRO A 44 5.73 1.43 1.39
CA PRO A 44 6.94 0.76 1.82
C PRO A 44 7.48 1.41 3.10
N HIS A 45 8.12 0.60 3.95
CA HIS A 45 8.92 1.10 5.06
C HIS A 45 10.18 0.26 5.20
N GLU A 46 11.26 0.91 5.61
CA GLU A 46 12.48 0.21 5.97
C GLU A 46 12.37 -0.33 7.40
N PRO A 47 12.96 -1.51 7.72
CA PRO A 47 13.06 -1.97 9.09
C PRO A 47 13.61 -0.88 9.99
N GLY A 48 12.84 -0.51 11.02
CA GLY A 48 13.30 0.47 12.00
C GLY A 48 14.44 -0.11 12.83
N LYS A 49 14.99 0.70 13.74
CA LYS A 49 15.93 0.22 14.77
C LYS A 49 15.28 -0.72 15.80
N GLY A 50 14.20 -1.42 15.43
CA GLY A 50 13.56 -2.44 16.25
C GLY A 50 12.93 -1.92 17.54
N GLU A 51 12.78 -2.86 18.46
CA GLU A 51 12.57 -2.62 19.90
C GLU A 51 13.77 -1.92 20.55
N GLU A 52 14.93 -1.78 19.89
CA GLU A 52 16.16 -1.25 20.51
C GLU A 52 16.04 0.22 20.93
N CYS A 53 15.09 0.97 20.36
CA CYS A 53 14.79 2.34 20.77
C CYS A 53 13.95 2.44 22.06
N PHE A 54 13.29 1.35 22.51
CA PHE A 54 12.34 1.40 23.63
C PHE A 54 12.46 0.23 24.64
N ALA A 55 13.13 -0.87 24.30
CA ALA A 55 13.39 -1.99 25.18
C ALA A 55 14.81 -1.87 25.76
N TRP A 56 14.91 -1.46 27.02
CA TRP A 56 16.20 -1.33 27.73
C TRP A 56 17.01 -2.65 27.85
N LYS A 57 16.46 -3.79 27.39
CA LYS A 57 17.07 -5.11 27.49
C LYS A 57 16.93 -5.93 26.20
N LYS A 58 17.72 -5.61 25.18
CA LYS A 58 18.38 -6.64 24.37
C LYS A 58 19.50 -6.03 23.55
N ARG A 59 20.73 -6.24 24.01
CA ARG A 59 21.95 -6.06 23.23
C ARG A 59 22.30 -7.43 22.67
N SER A 60 22.00 -7.68 21.39
CA SER A 60 22.70 -8.58 20.47
C SER A 60 21.76 -9.11 19.37
N GLY A 61 22.23 -9.05 18.13
CA GLY A 61 21.83 -10.03 17.11
C GLY A 61 21.48 -9.42 15.74
N ASN A 62 22.47 -9.48 14.85
CA ASN A 62 22.40 -9.58 13.38
C ASN A 62 21.31 -8.77 12.64
N SER A 63 21.74 -7.91 11.70
CA SER A 63 20.91 -7.24 10.72
C SER A 63 20.36 -8.21 9.65
N GLU A 64 19.73 -9.30 10.09
CA GLU A 64 18.93 -10.14 9.19
C GLU A 64 17.69 -9.35 8.79
N GLN A 65 17.36 -9.35 7.50
CA GLN A 65 16.20 -8.65 6.97
C GLN A 65 14.92 -9.16 7.65
N VAL A 66 14.46 -8.44 8.68
CA VAL A 66 13.26 -8.79 9.43
C VAL A 66 12.06 -8.73 8.49
N GLN A 67 11.46 -9.89 8.23
CA GLN A 67 10.26 -9.99 7.39
C GLN A 67 9.04 -9.47 8.15
N CYS A 68 8.41 -8.41 7.66
CA CYS A 68 7.24 -7.82 8.30
C CYS A 68 6.04 -8.78 8.25
N SER A 69 5.31 -8.89 9.37
CA SER A 69 4.10 -9.70 9.51
C SER A 69 2.87 -9.11 8.79
N SER A 70 2.97 -7.85 8.38
CA SER A 70 1.89 -7.06 7.78
C SER A 70 2.42 -6.22 6.64
N ILE A 71 1.51 -5.84 5.74
CA ILE A 71 1.73 -4.79 4.76
C ILE A 71 1.04 -3.51 5.24
N PHE A 72 1.49 -2.36 4.77
CA PHE A 72 0.85 -1.08 4.98
C PHE A 72 0.39 -0.53 3.64
N VAL A 73 -0.74 0.17 3.64
CA VAL A 73 -1.33 0.73 2.42
C VAL A 73 -1.72 2.18 2.61
N GLU A 74 -1.92 2.89 1.51
CA GLU A 74 -2.62 4.16 1.54
C GLU A 74 -4.10 3.95 1.92
N PRO A 75 -4.74 4.95 2.59
CA PRO A 75 -6.17 4.89 2.86
C PRO A 75 -6.97 4.73 1.55
N MET A 76 -7.78 3.68 1.46
CA MET A 76 -8.58 3.38 0.27
C MET A 76 -10.06 3.72 0.47
N LYS A 77 -10.78 3.98 -0.63
CA LYS A 77 -12.21 4.31 -0.61
C LYS A 77 -13.06 3.30 0.17
N TRP A 78 -12.75 2.00 0.14
CA TRP A 78 -13.56 1.01 0.86
C TRP A 78 -13.35 1.04 2.38
N MET A 79 -12.30 1.70 2.87
CA MET A 79 -12.00 1.89 4.29
C MET A 79 -12.79 3.07 4.91
N GLN A 80 -13.84 3.54 4.22
CA GLN A 80 -14.67 4.73 4.50
C GLN A 80 -15.22 4.90 5.94
N THR A 81 -15.08 3.90 6.83
CA THR A 81 -15.26 4.04 8.29
C THR A 81 -14.31 5.05 8.95
N ILE A 82 -13.37 5.59 8.18
CA ILE A 82 -12.43 6.64 8.56
C ILE A 82 -13.09 8.01 8.83
N HIS A 83 -14.27 8.30 8.26
CA HIS A 83 -14.85 9.65 8.31
C HIS A 83 -15.52 10.03 9.65
N ASP A 84 -15.66 9.10 10.60
CA ASP A 84 -16.41 9.32 11.85
C ASP A 84 -15.59 9.95 12.99
N GLY A 85 -14.52 10.69 12.67
CA GLY A 85 -13.63 11.28 13.68
C GLY A 85 -12.80 10.25 14.48
N MET A 86 -12.80 8.99 14.05
CA MET A 86 -12.07 7.91 14.69
C MET A 86 -10.58 8.00 14.36
N VAL A 87 -9.73 7.99 15.39
CA VAL A 87 -8.27 8.02 15.25
C VAL A 87 -7.71 6.63 14.95
N GLU A 88 -8.38 5.58 15.46
CA GLU A 88 -7.99 4.19 15.25
C GLU A 88 -9.21 3.25 15.24
N GLU A 89 -9.20 2.24 14.35
CA GLU A 89 -10.16 1.13 14.35
C GLU A 89 -9.60 -0.06 13.55
N LYS A 90 -10.40 -1.11 13.40
CA LYS A 90 -10.18 -2.33 12.63
C LYS A 90 -10.52 -2.08 11.18
N LEU A 91 -9.72 -2.67 10.30
CA LEU A 91 -10.04 -2.75 8.89
C LEU A 91 -10.82 -4.05 8.63
N LEU A 92 -12.09 -3.91 8.27
CA LEU A 92 -12.97 -5.03 7.93
C LEU A 92 -13.07 -5.22 6.42
N CYS A 93 -13.04 -6.46 5.96
CA CYS A 93 -13.23 -6.76 4.54
C CYS A 93 -14.63 -6.35 4.09
N PHE A 94 -14.72 -5.45 3.09
CA PHE A 94 -15.97 -5.02 2.48
C PHE A 94 -16.78 -6.12 1.76
N GLY A 95 -16.24 -7.34 1.65
CA GLY A 95 -16.96 -8.48 1.09
C GLY A 95 -17.51 -9.48 2.10
N CYS A 96 -16.89 -9.67 3.26
CA CYS A 96 -17.29 -10.71 4.21
C CYS A 96 -17.28 -10.26 5.67
N ASN A 97 -17.04 -8.97 5.90
CA ASN A 97 -16.88 -8.32 7.19
C ASN A 97 -15.81 -8.96 8.12
N GLY A 98 -14.94 -9.81 7.57
CA GLY A 98 -13.83 -10.41 8.30
C GLY A 98 -12.74 -9.38 8.56
N ARG A 99 -12.15 -9.37 9.77
CA ARG A 99 -11.04 -8.48 10.11
C ARG A 99 -9.80 -8.79 9.28
N LEU A 100 -9.28 -7.77 8.61
CA LEU A 100 -8.04 -7.82 7.81
C LEU A 100 -6.86 -7.20 8.56
N GLY A 101 -7.11 -6.18 9.38
CA GLY A 101 -6.08 -5.50 10.16
C GLY A 101 -6.66 -4.32 10.93
N TYR A 102 -5.90 -3.23 11.01
CA TYR A 102 -6.23 -2.03 11.77
C TYR A 102 -5.69 -0.78 11.09
N PHE A 103 -6.27 0.37 11.42
CA PHE A 103 -5.68 1.66 11.10
C PHE A 103 -5.45 2.48 12.37
N ASN A 104 -4.45 3.36 12.32
CA ASN A 104 -4.21 4.41 13.30
C ASN A 104 -3.64 5.64 12.58
N TRP A 105 -4.32 6.78 12.70
CA TRP A 105 -3.92 8.04 12.08
C TRP A 105 -2.68 8.68 12.70
N ALA A 106 -2.43 8.45 13.99
CA ALA A 106 -1.18 8.83 14.66
C ALA A 106 -0.02 7.89 14.26
N GLY A 107 -0.31 6.78 13.60
CA GLY A 107 0.66 5.79 13.15
C GLY A 107 0.75 4.59 14.08
N MET A 108 1.56 3.61 13.70
CA MET A 108 1.81 2.42 14.51
C MET A 108 3.19 1.83 14.26
N GLN A 109 3.70 1.10 15.24
CA GLN A 109 4.95 0.36 15.10
C GLN A 109 4.71 -0.95 14.32
N CYS A 110 5.50 -1.18 13.27
CA CYS A 110 5.55 -2.46 12.57
C CYS A 110 6.35 -3.49 13.39
N SER A 111 6.16 -4.79 13.12
CA SER A 111 6.94 -5.87 13.74
C SER A 111 8.44 -5.80 13.43
N CYS A 112 8.87 -5.04 12.43
CA CYS A 112 10.28 -4.73 12.17
C CYS A 112 10.80 -3.53 12.98
N GLY A 113 9.97 -2.91 13.82
CA GLY A 113 10.30 -1.74 14.63
C GLY A 113 10.13 -0.38 13.94
N ALA A 114 9.79 -0.34 12.65
CA ALA A 114 9.53 0.91 11.95
C ALA A 114 8.26 1.59 12.47
N TRP A 115 8.27 2.92 12.61
CA TRP A 115 7.04 3.69 12.82
C TRP A 115 6.44 4.07 11.47
N VAL A 116 5.21 3.61 11.21
CA VAL A 116 4.49 3.92 9.97
C VAL A 116 3.41 4.95 10.26
N ASN A 117 3.38 6.06 9.52
CA ASN A 117 2.38 7.11 9.66
C ASN A 117 1.96 7.68 8.28
N PRO A 118 0.64 7.80 7.99
CA PRO A 118 -0.45 7.17 8.73
C PRO A 118 -0.39 5.64 8.58
N ALA A 119 -0.91 4.89 9.56
CA ALA A 119 -0.81 3.44 9.53
C ALA A 119 -2.14 2.81 9.11
N PHE A 120 -2.20 2.22 7.91
CA PHE A 120 -3.28 1.33 7.49
C PHE A 120 -2.71 -0.06 7.25
N GLN A 121 -2.79 -0.89 8.28
CA GLN A 121 -2.14 -2.19 8.34
C GLN A 121 -3.07 -3.31 7.86
N LEU A 122 -2.61 -4.13 6.93
CA LEU A 122 -3.25 -5.40 6.57
C LEU A 122 -2.36 -6.58 6.98
N ASN A 123 -2.89 -7.49 7.79
CA ASN A 123 -2.14 -8.63 8.30
C ASN A 123 -1.96 -9.69 7.21
N LYS A 124 -0.72 -10.13 6.95
CA LYS A 124 -0.43 -11.19 5.96
C LYS A 124 -1.12 -12.52 6.31
N SER A 125 -1.47 -12.76 7.58
CA SER A 125 -2.24 -13.92 7.99
C SER A 125 -3.71 -13.90 7.52
N ARG A 126 -4.24 -12.73 7.11
CA ARG A 126 -5.64 -12.51 6.70
C ARG A 126 -5.81 -12.20 5.21
N ILE A 127 -4.72 -12.03 4.48
CA ILE A 127 -4.70 -11.77 3.04
C ILE A 127 -3.80 -12.77 2.30
N ASP A 128 -4.08 -12.97 1.01
CA ASP A 128 -3.25 -13.72 0.07
C ASP A 128 -2.66 -12.76 -0.97
N GLU A 129 -1.39 -12.93 -1.30
CA GLU A 129 -0.72 -12.25 -2.40
C GLU A 129 -0.92 -13.08 -3.69
N CYS A 130 -1.40 -12.46 -4.76
CA CYS A 130 -1.60 -13.06 -6.06
C CYS A 130 -0.85 -12.25 -7.11
N LYS A 131 -0.14 -12.93 -8.02
CA LYS A 131 0.54 -12.30 -9.15
C LYS A 131 -0.26 -12.62 -10.40
N SER A 132 -0.68 -11.62 -11.16
CA SER A 132 -1.16 -11.83 -12.52
C SER A 132 0.01 -11.64 -13.49
N GLU A 133 0.31 -12.67 -14.25
CA GLU A 133 1.22 -12.54 -15.38
C GLU A 133 0.61 -11.55 -16.40
N PRO A 134 1.42 -10.71 -17.02
CA PRO A 134 0.96 -9.88 -18.13
C PRO A 134 0.44 -10.79 -19.23
N ASN A 135 -0.83 -10.66 -19.61
CA ASN A 135 -1.36 -11.43 -20.73
C ASN A 135 -0.74 -10.90 -22.03
N PRO A 136 0.08 -11.67 -22.76
CA PRO A 136 0.74 -11.20 -23.98
C PRO A 136 -0.20 -11.05 -25.18
N ASN A 137 -1.50 -11.36 -25.04
CA ASN A 137 -2.48 -11.34 -26.13
C ASN A 137 -3.52 -10.21 -26.04
N LEU A 138 -3.24 -9.10 -25.35
CA LEU A 138 -4.08 -7.90 -25.48
C LEU A 138 -3.71 -7.13 -26.76
N ASN A 139 -3.79 -7.82 -27.89
CA ASN A 139 -3.68 -7.22 -29.21
C ASN A 139 -5.10 -6.81 -29.58
N MET A 140 -5.35 -5.50 -29.56
CA MET A 140 -6.39 -4.77 -30.29
C MET A 140 -7.27 -5.66 -31.20
N GLU A 141 -8.40 -6.14 -30.67
CA GLU A 141 -9.49 -6.60 -31.54
C GLU A 141 -10.34 -5.38 -31.92
N THR A 142 -10.00 -4.84 -33.10
CA THR A 142 -10.73 -3.94 -34.02
C THR A 142 -11.42 -2.68 -33.48
#